data_AF-A0A4D9EQS0-F1
#
_entry.id   AF-A0A4D9EQS0-F1
#
_cell.length_a   1.000
_cell.length_b   1.000
_cell.length_c   1.000
_cell.angle_alpha   90.00
_cell.angle_beta   90.00
_cell.angle_gamma   90.00
#
_symmetry.space_group_name_H-M   'P 1'
#
loop_
_entity.id
_entity.type
_entity.pdbx_description
1 polymer ?
#
loop_
_entity_poly.entity_id
_entity_poly.type
_entity_poly.pdbx_seq_one_letter_code
_entity_poly.pdbx_strand_id
1 'polypeptide(L)'
;MIESPYKAATFFGCIGTDKFGAILKKKAEEAHVDAHYYEQSDEPTGTCAACITGDNRSLVAHLAAANCYNKEKHLDLEKNWKLVEKAKVYYIALTDTYRDKPSV
;
A
#
# COMPACT_ATOMS: atom_id res chain seq x y z
N MET A 1 -15.46 9.53 15.10
CA MET A 1 -16.74 9.06 14.54
C MET A 1 -16.38 8.43 13.20
N ILE A 2 -16.47 7.10 13.05
CA ILE A 2 -16.24 6.44 11.76
C ILE A 2 -17.61 6.34 11.09
N GLU A 3 -17.79 7.02 9.96
CA GLU A 3 -19.08 7.09 9.27
C GLU A 3 -19.38 5.83 8.46
N SER A 4 -20.66 5.47 8.41
CA SER A 4 -21.20 4.45 7.50
C SER A 4 -21.36 5.05 6.10
N PRO A 5 -21.08 4.32 5.01
CA PRO A 5 -20.78 2.88 4.96
C PRO A 5 -19.32 2.52 5.24
N TYR A 6 -19.13 1.40 5.94
CA TYR A 6 -17.81 0.74 6.07
C TYR A 6 -17.30 0.25 4.71
N LYS A 7 -15.97 0.16 4.56
CA LYS A 7 -15.32 -0.33 3.33
C LYS A 7 -15.68 0.49 2.08
N ALA A 8 -15.91 1.79 2.25
CA ALA A 8 -16.15 2.72 1.15
C ALA A 8 -14.87 2.98 0.32
N ALA A 9 -13.69 2.86 0.93
CA ALA A 9 -12.39 3.07 0.29
C ALA A 9 -11.68 1.74 0.08
N THR A 10 -11.22 1.49 -1.15
CA THR A 10 -10.36 0.36 -1.52
C THR A 10 -8.91 0.82 -1.58
N PHE A 11 -7.99 0.01 -1.04
CA PHE A 11 -6.55 0.29 -1.08
C PHE A 11 -5.78 -0.88 -1.68
N PHE A 12 -4.94 -0.61 -2.67
CA PHE A 12 -4.02 -1.59 -3.25
C PHE A 12 -2.56 -1.22 -2.97
N GLY A 13 -1.73 -2.23 -2.73
CA GLY A 13 -0.30 -2.08 -2.50
C GLY A 13 0.41 -3.43 -2.50
N CYS A 14 1.72 -3.44 -2.26
CA CYS A 14 2.52 -4.66 -2.15
C CYS A 14 3.16 -4.76 -0.76
N ILE A 15 3.13 -5.94 -0.16
CA ILE A 15 3.72 -6.24 1.16
C ILE A 15 4.50 -7.55 1.12
N GLY A 16 5.37 -7.75 2.11
CA GLY A 16 6.02 -9.03 2.36
C GLY A 16 5.08 -9.98 3.11
N THR A 17 5.26 -11.28 2.91
CA THR A 17 4.62 -12.33 3.73
C THR A 17 5.32 -12.45 5.08
N ASP A 18 5.27 -11.38 5.87
CA ASP A 18 5.96 -11.26 7.15
C ASP A 18 5.06 -10.67 8.25
N LYS A 19 5.64 -10.54 9.45
CA LYS A 19 4.95 -10.00 10.62
C LYS A 19 4.46 -8.56 10.39
N PHE A 20 5.22 -7.73 9.68
CA PHE A 20 4.84 -6.34 9.44
C PHE A 20 3.69 -6.26 8.43
N GLY A 21 3.70 -7.10 7.40
CA GLY A 21 2.59 -7.24 6.44
C GLY A 21 1.31 -7.70 7.12
N ALA A 22 1.41 -8.66 8.04
CA ALA A 22 0.26 -9.09 8.85
C ALA A 22 -0.30 -7.95 9.73
N ILE A 23 0.57 -7.13 10.33
CA ILE A 23 0.16 -5.95 11.11
C ILE A 23 -0.54 -4.93 10.21
N LEU A 24 0.00 -4.63 9.03
CA LEU A 24 -0.61 -3.68 8.09
C LEU A 24 -2.03 -4.12 7.67
N LYS A 25 -2.20 -5.38 7.29
CA LYS A 25 -3.52 -5.95 6.95
C LYS A 25 -4.51 -5.81 8.11
N LYS A 26 -4.09 -6.18 9.32
CA LYS A 26 -4.93 -6.07 10.51
C LYS A 26 -5.34 -4.62 10.78
N LYS A 27 -4.41 -3.67 10.67
CA LYS A 27 -4.69 -2.24 10.90
C LYS A 27 -5.57 -1.61 9.81
N ALA A 28 -5.44 -2.04 8.55
CA ALA A 28 -6.34 -1.61 7.49
C ALA A 28 -7.78 -2.09 7.73
N GLU A 29 -7.97 -3.34 8.16
CA GLU A 29 -9.29 -3.88 8.50
C GLU A 29 -9.89 -3.18 9.74
N GLU A 30 -9.10 -2.94 10.79
CA GLU A 30 -9.52 -2.15 11.97
C GLU A 30 -9.94 -0.71 11.60
N ALA A 31 -9.35 -0.15 10.54
CA ALA A 31 -9.72 1.15 9.98
C ALA A 31 -10.88 1.08 8.97
N HIS A 32 -11.46 -0.10 8.76
CA HIS A 32 -12.55 -0.37 7.80
C HIS A 32 -12.23 0.00 6.35
N VAL A 33 -10.95 -0.11 5.96
CA VAL A 33 -10.51 0.01 4.56
C VAL A 33 -10.61 -1.35 3.89
N ASP A 34 -11.10 -1.39 2.65
CA ASP A 34 -11.11 -2.60 1.83
C ASP A 34 -9.73 -2.77 1.17
N ALA A 35 -8.75 -3.21 1.96
CA ALA A 35 -7.36 -3.32 1.52
C ALA A 35 -7.09 -4.68 0.86
N HIS A 36 -6.60 -4.65 -0.38
CA HIS A 36 -6.17 -5.85 -1.13
C HIS A 36 -4.70 -5.68 -1.50
N TYR A 37 -3.83 -6.43 -0.83
CA TYR A 37 -2.39 -6.36 -1.04
C TYR A 37 -1.92 -7.49 -1.97
N TYR A 38 -0.96 -7.17 -2.83
CA TYR A 38 -0.07 -8.17 -3.42
C TYR A 38 0.92 -8.64 -2.35
N GLU A 39 0.86 -9.93 -2.00
CA GLU A 39 1.76 -10.53 -1.02
C GLU A 39 2.83 -11.35 -1.74
N GLN A 40 4.10 -11.16 -1.36
CA GLN A 40 5.25 -11.87 -1.91
C GLN A 40 6.32 -12.14 -0.84
N SER A 41 7.28 -13.02 -1.12
CA SER A 41 8.28 -13.49 -0.16
C SER A 41 9.73 -13.09 -0.49
N ASP A 42 9.95 -12.38 -1.60
CA ASP A 42 11.27 -11.98 -2.08
C ASP A 42 11.83 -10.79 -1.28
N GLU A 43 10.96 -9.82 -0.93
CA GLU A 43 11.31 -8.62 -0.17
C GLU A 43 10.46 -8.49 1.11
N PRO A 44 11.01 -7.95 2.22
CA PRO A 44 10.24 -7.69 3.42
C PRO A 44 9.24 -6.55 3.21
N THR A 45 8.23 -6.45 4.06
CA THR A 45 7.29 -5.33 4.07
C THR A 45 8.04 -4.02 4.30
N GLY A 46 7.74 -3.01 3.46
CA GLY A 46 8.32 -1.67 3.59
C GLY A 46 8.06 -1.03 4.95
N THR A 47 9.00 -0.22 5.41
CA THR A 47 8.95 0.48 6.70
C THR A 47 9.33 1.95 6.55
N CYS A 48 8.89 2.78 7.48
CA CYS A 48 9.30 4.18 7.55
C CYS A 48 9.71 4.52 8.98
N ALA A 49 10.96 4.94 9.17
CA ALA A 49 11.38 5.52 10.43
C ALA A 49 10.89 6.96 10.52
N ALA A 50 10.27 7.31 11.64
CA ALA A 50 9.87 8.67 11.97
C ALA A 50 10.75 9.17 13.13
N CYS A 51 11.76 9.96 12.80
CA CYS A 51 12.69 10.56 13.77
C CYS A 51 12.10 11.89 14.26
N ILE A 52 11.55 11.91 15.48
CA ILE A 52 10.84 13.06 16.04
C ILE A 52 11.78 13.90 16.90
N THR A 53 11.84 15.21 16.66
CA THR A 53 12.67 16.17 17.42
C THR A 53 11.87 17.44 17.72
N GLY A 54 11.34 17.54 18.95
CA GLY A 54 10.37 18.58 19.30
C GLY A 54 9.12 18.45 18.41
N ASP A 55 8.78 19.54 17.71
CA ASP A 55 7.66 19.56 16.76
C ASP A 55 8.04 19.09 15.34
N ASN A 56 9.31 18.74 15.10
CA ASN A 56 9.79 18.31 13.80
C ASN A 56 9.74 16.78 13.65
N ARG A 57 9.59 16.31 12.41
CA ARG A 57 9.73 14.89 12.05
C ARG A 57 10.55 14.73 10.77
N SER A 58 11.63 13.96 10.85
CA SER A 58 12.35 13.44 9.69
C SER A 58 11.85 12.04 9.35
N LEU A 59 11.53 11.79 8.08
CA LEU A 59 10.98 10.52 7.60
C LEU A 59 12.02 9.81 6.73
N VAL A 60 12.34 8.57 7.08
CA VAL A 60 13.25 7.71 6.31
C VAL A 60 12.49 6.46 5.88
N ALA A 61 12.11 6.41 4.60
CA ALA A 61 11.35 5.31 4.04
C ALA A 61 12.28 4.25 3.42
N HIS A 62 12.11 3.00 3.86
CA HIS A 62 12.68 1.83 3.22
C HIS A 62 11.55 1.04 2.57
N LEU A 63 11.42 1.15 1.24
CA LEU A 63 10.23 0.71 0.53
C LEU A 63 10.11 -0.82 0.41
N ALA A 64 11.22 -1.53 0.22
CA ALA A 64 11.27 -2.99 0.10
C ALA A 64 10.12 -3.52 -0.78
N ALA A 65 9.26 -4.41 -0.25
CA ALA A 65 8.12 -4.97 -0.97
C ALA A 65 7.21 -3.94 -1.66
N ALA A 66 7.10 -2.70 -1.15
CA ALA A 66 6.25 -1.68 -1.75
C ALA A 66 6.70 -1.30 -3.19
N ASN A 67 7.98 -1.48 -3.53
CA ASN A 67 8.51 -1.29 -4.88
C ASN A 67 8.27 -2.50 -5.81
N CYS A 68 7.79 -3.62 -5.28
CA CYS A 68 7.62 -4.88 -5.99
C CYS A 68 6.18 -5.07 -6.48
N TYR A 69 5.36 -4.01 -6.51
CA TYR A 69 4.00 -4.12 -7.00
C TYR A 69 3.98 -4.57 -8.47
N ASN A 70 3.31 -5.68 -8.75
CA ASN A 70 3.21 -6.24 -10.08
C ASN A 70 1.77 -6.07 -10.61
N LYS A 71 1.63 -5.23 -11.65
CA LYS A 71 0.34 -4.93 -12.29
C LYS A 71 -0.35 -6.19 -12.80
N GLU A 72 0.36 -7.03 -13.56
CA GLU A 72 -0.21 -8.21 -14.21
C GLU A 72 -0.64 -9.27 -13.19
N LYS A 73 0.12 -9.43 -12.10
CA LYS A 73 -0.17 -10.41 -11.05
C LYS A 73 -1.18 -9.94 -10.00
N HIS A 74 -1.55 -8.67 -9.98
CA HIS A 74 -2.46 -8.12 -8.96
C HIS A 74 -3.53 -7.20 -9.53
N LEU A 75 -3.18 -6.10 -10.20
CA LEU A 75 -4.16 -5.12 -10.67
C LEU A 75 -5.03 -5.67 -11.80
N ASP A 76 -4.43 -6.41 -12.74
CA ASP A 76 -5.10 -6.91 -13.94
C ASP A 76 -5.97 -8.16 -13.66
N LEU A 77 -5.92 -8.69 -12.44
CA LEU A 77 -6.82 -9.75 -12.03
C LEU A 77 -8.25 -9.21 -12.01
N GLU A 78 -9.15 -9.86 -12.74
CA GLU A 78 -10.55 -9.45 -12.90
C GLU A 78 -11.23 -9.11 -11.56
N LYS A 79 -10.98 -9.91 -10.52
CA LYS A 79 -11.52 -9.69 -9.17
C LYS A 79 -11.10 -8.35 -8.55
N ASN A 80 -9.87 -7.91 -8.81
CA ASN A 80 -9.32 -6.67 -8.27
C ASN A 80 -9.71 -5.49 -9.17
N TRP A 81 -9.67 -5.67 -10.49
CA TRP A 81 -10.07 -4.66 -11.46
C TRP A 81 -11.54 -4.22 -11.29
N LYS A 82 -12.44 -5.15 -10.95
CA LYS A 82 -13.84 -4.82 -10.60
C LYS A 82 -14.00 -3.80 -9.48
N LEU A 83 -13.06 -3.76 -8.52
CA LEU A 83 -13.07 -2.77 -7.43
C LEU A 83 -12.65 -1.39 -7.95
N VAL A 84 -11.73 -1.35 -8.91
CA VAL A 84 -11.34 -0.13 -9.62
C VAL A 84 -12.55 0.42 -10.37
N GLU A 85 -13.22 -0.39 -11.18
CA GLU A 85 -14.39 0.03 -11.97
C GLU A 85 -15.57 0.53 -11.11
N LYS A 86 -15.69 0.02 -9.88
CA LYS A 86 -16.69 0.48 -8.90
C LYS A 86 -16.39 1.88 -8.34
N ALA A 87 -15.14 2.31 -8.34
CA ALA A 87 -14.74 3.56 -7.72
C ALA A 87 -15.19 4.79 -8.53
N LYS A 88 -15.65 5.82 -7.82
CA LYS A 88 -16.03 7.12 -8.42
C LYS A 88 -14.91 8.15 -8.38
N VAL A 89 -13.93 7.93 -7.51
CA VAL A 89 -12.80 8.84 -7.26
C VAL A 89 -11.56 7.98 -7.08
N TYR A 90 -10.44 8.42 -7.66
CA TYR A 90 -9.14 7.79 -7.54
C TYR A 90 -8.15 8.74 -6.88
N TYR A 91 -7.38 8.21 -5.94
CA TYR A 91 -6.26 8.92 -5.31
C TYR A 91 -5.04 8.02 -5.35
N ILE A 92 -3.96 8.50 -5.97
CA ILE A 92 -2.68 7.80 -6.06
C ILE A 92 -1.61 8.79 -5.62
N ALA A 93 -0.96 8.51 -4.50
CA ALA A 93 0.15 9.31 -4.02
C ALA A 93 1.40 9.00 -4.87
N LEU A 94 2.00 10.02 -5.47
CA LEU A 94 3.27 9.89 -6.16
C LEU A 94 4.39 9.80 -5.12
N THR A 95 5.05 8.64 -5.06
CA THR A 95 6.35 8.50 -4.43
C THR A 95 7.40 8.51 -5.53
N ASP A 96 8.44 9.33 -5.40
CA ASP A 96 9.39 9.69 -6.48
C ASP A 96 10.39 8.56 -6.81
N THR A 97 9.96 7.30 -6.77
CA THR A 97 10.79 6.10 -6.92
C THR A 97 11.07 5.73 -8.38
N TYR A 98 10.40 6.40 -9.31
CA TYR A 98 10.61 6.21 -10.75
C TYR A 98 11.92 6.84 -11.27
N ARG A 99 12.70 7.55 -10.44
CA ARG A 99 13.95 8.19 -10.86
C ARG A 99 15.17 7.26 -10.98
N ASP A 100 15.13 6.06 -10.39
CA ASP A 100 16.30 5.15 -10.39
C ASP A 100 16.17 3.93 -11.31
N LYS A 101 15.09 3.80 -12.10
CA LYS A 101 15.09 2.83 -13.20
C LYS A 101 15.78 3.46 -14.41
N PRO A 102 16.91 2.92 -14.90
CA PRO A 102 17.46 3.36 -16.18
C PRO A 102 16.37 3.20 -17.23
N SER A 103 16.05 4.28 -17.92
CA SER A 103 15.31 4.26 -19.16
C SER A 103 16.03 3.30 -20.11
N VAL A 104 15.34 2.22 -20.51
CA VAL A 104 15.66 1.52 -21.76
C VAL A 104 15.67 2.50 -22.93
#